data_AF-A0A8J8EKI9-F1
#
_entry.id   AF-A0A8J8EKI9-F1
#
_cell.length_a   1.000
_cell.length_b   1.000
_cell.length_c   1.000
_cell.angle_alpha   90.00
_cell.angle_beta   90.00
_cell.angle_gamma   90.00
#
_symmetry.space_group_name_H-M   'P 1'
#
loop_
_entity.id
_entity.type
_entity.pdbx_description
1 polymer ?
#
loop_
_entity_poly.entity_id
_entity_poly.type
_entity_poly.pdbx_seq_one_letter_code
_entity_poly.pdbx_strand_id
1 'polypeptide(L)'
;MEELIIFVGLGLLVGFLVGLTGVGGGALMTPSLIFLGVEPLIAVGTDLLYATVTRIFGVFFHHRRGRIRYDVSLRLFAGSLPAIALGGLILREINKEVLNDYLTLLLGLILVISAVLSLLKGELHVPIKPRWAYVYLLGFIVGLTVQFTSVGAGVIVSFTLMNVARLDPKEVVGVTIVYGLALSTFSFLNYALMGSVDYHLAAALILGTLPGVYFGTHVNTMADREKLKRVINIIILLIGVFTLLNR
;
A
#
# COMPACT_ATOMS: atom_id res chain seq x y z
N MET A 1 19.72 -20.08 2.49
CA MET A 1 19.43 -20.15 1.04
C MET A 1 17.96 -20.42 0.77
N GLU A 2 17.32 -21.35 1.51
CA GLU A 2 15.89 -21.67 1.34
C GLU A 2 14.96 -20.47 1.58
N GLU A 3 15.13 -19.73 2.68
CA GLU A 3 14.34 -18.52 2.96
C GLU A 3 14.44 -17.45 1.86
N LEU A 4 15.64 -17.27 1.31
CA LEU A 4 15.87 -16.32 0.21
C LEU A 4 15.06 -16.70 -1.04
N ILE A 5 15.00 -18.00 -1.37
CA ILE A 5 14.22 -18.51 -2.51
C ILE A 5 12.72 -18.26 -2.28
N ILE A 6 12.24 -18.47 -1.05
CA ILE A 6 10.84 -18.23 -0.68
C ILE A 6 10.48 -16.75 -0.86
N PHE A 7 11.28 -15.82 -0.37
CA PHE A 7 10.99 -14.39 -0.48
C PHE A 7 11.12 -13.87 -1.92
N VAL A 8 12.10 -14.34 -2.69
CA VAL A 8 12.18 -14.03 -4.13
C VAL A 8 10.96 -14.57 -4.86
N GLY A 9 10.53 -15.81 -4.56
CA GLY A 9 9.33 -16.41 -5.12
C GLY A 9 8.05 -15.65 -4.76
N LEU A 10 7.91 -15.22 -3.50
CA LEU A 10 6.81 -14.37 -3.05
C LEU A 10 6.80 -13.03 -3.78
N GLY A 11 7.96 -12.38 -3.88
CA GLY A 11 8.12 -11.14 -4.65
C GLY A 11 7.70 -11.32 -6.10
N LEU A 12 8.13 -12.41 -6.75
CA LEU A 12 7.74 -12.75 -8.12
C LEU A 12 6.23 -12.91 -8.26
N LEU A 13 5.60 -13.67 -7.36
CA LEU A 13 4.15 -13.91 -7.37
C LEU A 13 3.37 -12.61 -7.15
N VAL A 14 3.69 -11.85 -6.10
CA VAL A 14 3.01 -10.57 -5.81
C VAL A 14 3.23 -9.59 -6.96
N GLY A 15 4.46 -9.45 -7.46
CA GLY A 15 4.78 -8.60 -8.60
C GLY A 15 4.00 -9.00 -9.86
N PHE A 16 3.86 -10.29 -10.14
CA PHE A 16 3.07 -10.79 -11.27
C PHE A 16 1.60 -10.45 -11.14
N LEU A 17 1.00 -10.67 -9.97
CA LEU A 17 -0.40 -10.32 -9.68
C LEU A 17 -0.63 -8.81 -9.81
N VAL A 18 0.30 -7.99 -9.33
CA VAL A 18 0.28 -6.53 -9.44
C VAL A 18 0.39 -6.10 -10.90
N GLY A 19 1.30 -6.70 -11.69
CA GLY A 19 1.44 -6.39 -13.12
C GLY A 19 0.19 -6.73 -13.93
N LEU A 20 -0.47 -7.85 -13.61
CA LEU A 20 -1.73 -8.27 -14.24
C LEU A 20 -2.89 -7.35 -13.89
N THR A 21 -3.06 -7.02 -12.60
CA THR A 21 -4.26 -6.35 -12.11
C THR A 21 -4.12 -4.83 -12.04
N GLY A 22 -2.90 -4.32 -11.94
CA GLY A 22 -2.60 -2.92 -11.64
C GLY A 22 -2.99 -2.50 -10.21
N VAL A 23 -3.39 -3.45 -9.35
CA VAL A 23 -3.70 -3.19 -7.94
C VAL A 23 -2.39 -3.12 -7.16
N GLY A 24 -2.17 -2.05 -6.40
CA GLY A 24 -0.90 -1.82 -5.69
C GLY A 24 -0.56 -2.95 -4.71
N GLY A 25 0.61 -3.57 -4.88
CA GLY A 25 1.04 -4.80 -4.19
C GLY A 25 1.17 -4.73 -2.66
N GLY A 26 1.23 -3.53 -2.08
CA GLY A 26 1.40 -3.35 -0.63
C GLY A 26 0.31 -4.04 0.20
N ALA A 27 -0.91 -4.13 -0.31
CA ALA A 27 -2.01 -4.81 0.39
C ALA A 27 -1.80 -6.33 0.56
N LEU A 28 -0.98 -6.95 -0.30
CA LEU A 28 -0.67 -8.38 -0.21
C LEU A 28 0.66 -8.64 0.48
N MET A 29 1.63 -7.74 0.35
CA MET A 29 3.00 -8.00 0.80
C MET A 29 3.10 -8.08 2.33
N THR A 30 2.70 -7.03 3.06
CA THR A 30 2.76 -7.02 4.53
C THR A 30 2.09 -8.25 5.18
N PRO A 31 0.83 -8.61 4.86
CA PRO A 31 0.25 -9.80 5.47
C PRO A 31 0.95 -11.10 5.05
N SER A 32 1.44 -11.20 3.81
CA SER A 32 2.19 -12.39 3.37
C SER A 32 3.46 -12.59 4.19
N LEU A 33 4.17 -11.51 4.54
CA LEU A 33 5.34 -11.58 5.41
C LEU A 33 4.99 -12.04 6.82
N ILE A 34 3.89 -11.52 7.38
CA ILE A 34 3.42 -11.94 8.71
C ILE A 34 3.04 -13.43 8.71
N PHE A 35 2.37 -13.92 7.66
CA PHE A 35 2.07 -15.35 7.52
C PHE A 35 3.31 -16.24 7.41
N LEU A 36 4.41 -15.71 6.87
CA LEU A 36 5.69 -16.40 6.82
C LEU A 36 6.48 -16.30 8.14
N GLY A 37 5.87 -15.76 9.20
CA GLY A 37 6.45 -15.68 10.54
C GLY A 37 7.30 -14.43 10.79
N VAL A 38 7.28 -13.45 9.89
CA VAL A 38 7.96 -12.17 10.11
C VAL A 38 7.17 -11.34 11.11
N GLU A 39 7.83 -10.83 12.14
CA GLU A 39 7.20 -9.96 13.14
C GLU A 39 6.49 -8.75 12.47
N PRO A 40 5.27 -8.38 12.89
CA PRO A 40 4.51 -7.29 12.28
C PRO A 40 5.27 -5.98 12.14
N LEU A 41 6.05 -5.60 13.16
CA LEU A 41 6.88 -4.39 13.14
C LEU A 41 7.93 -4.44 12.03
N ILE A 42 8.63 -5.56 11.86
CA ILE A 42 9.61 -5.76 10.79
C ILE A 42 8.92 -5.88 9.43
N ALA A 43 7.80 -6.60 9.35
CA ALA A 43 7.03 -6.77 8.11
C ALA A 43 6.57 -5.43 7.52
N VAL A 44 6.00 -4.54 8.36
CA VAL A 44 5.56 -3.20 7.93
C VAL A 44 6.75 -2.35 7.50
N GLY A 45 7.83 -2.31 8.28
CA GLY A 45 9.02 -1.53 7.94
C GLY A 45 9.69 -1.98 6.63
N THR A 46 9.82 -3.29 6.45
CA THR A 46 10.38 -3.91 5.25
C THR A 46 9.49 -3.71 4.04
N ASP A 47 8.17 -3.83 4.18
CA ASP A 47 7.23 -3.56 3.09
C ASP A 47 7.24 -2.08 2.68
N LEU A 48 7.42 -1.13 3.61
CA LEU A 48 7.54 0.29 3.27
C LEU A 48 8.79 0.59 2.43
N LEU A 49 9.92 -0.08 2.71
CA LEU A 49 11.13 0.00 1.86
C LEU A 49 10.86 -0.60 0.47
N TYR A 50 10.30 -1.81 0.45
CA TYR A 50 9.89 -2.48 -0.79
C TYR A 50 8.95 -1.62 -1.65
N ALA A 51 7.92 -1.03 -1.03
CA ALA A 51 6.95 -0.16 -1.65
C ALA A 51 7.62 1.11 -2.19
N THR A 52 8.58 1.67 -1.46
CA THR A 52 9.36 2.83 -1.91
C THR A 52 10.11 2.51 -3.19
N VAL A 53 10.89 1.43 -3.21
CA VAL A 53 11.67 1.05 -4.40
C VAL A 53 10.76 0.75 -5.59
N THR A 54 9.72 -0.07 -5.40
CA THR A 54 8.79 -0.41 -6.48
C THR A 54 8.02 0.79 -7.02
N ARG A 55 7.67 1.76 -6.17
CA ARG A 55 7.00 3.00 -6.60
C ARG A 55 7.94 3.96 -7.34
N ILE A 56 9.25 3.95 -7.10
CA ILE A 56 10.22 4.69 -7.94
C ILE A 56 10.13 4.22 -9.39
N PHE A 57 10.14 2.90 -9.62
CA PHE A 57 9.93 2.33 -10.95
C PHE A 57 8.55 2.70 -11.51
N GLY A 58 7.51 2.64 -10.67
CA GLY A 58 6.15 3.06 -11.05
C GLY A 58 6.08 4.50 -11.55
N VAL A 59 6.69 5.46 -10.83
CA VAL A 59 6.78 6.86 -11.27
C VAL A 59 7.53 6.96 -12.60
N PHE A 60 8.68 6.30 -12.73
CA PHE A 60 9.50 6.35 -13.94
C PHE A 60 8.73 5.89 -15.20
N PHE A 61 7.99 4.78 -15.11
CA PHE A 61 7.20 4.27 -16.23
C PHE A 61 5.90 5.05 -16.47
N HIS A 62 5.29 5.60 -15.41
CA HIS A 62 4.01 6.32 -15.53
C HIS A 62 4.16 7.77 -15.99
N HIS A 63 5.26 8.45 -15.64
CA HIS A 63 5.51 9.84 -16.00
C HIS A 63 5.48 10.10 -17.52
N ARG A 64 5.78 9.08 -18.33
CA ARG A 64 5.75 9.17 -19.81
C ARG A 64 4.35 9.02 -20.43
N ARG A 65 3.31 8.66 -19.68
CA ARG A 65 2.02 8.21 -20.25
C ARG A 65 0.75 8.84 -19.64
N GLY A 66 0.85 9.72 -18.63
CA GLY A 66 -0.32 10.23 -17.91
C GLY A 66 -0.22 11.70 -17.48
N ARG A 67 -1.37 12.33 -17.26
CA ARG A 67 -1.47 13.63 -16.56
C ARG A 67 -1.42 13.36 -15.06
N ILE A 68 -0.36 13.82 -14.41
CA ILE A 68 -0.19 13.70 -12.96
C ILE A 68 -0.62 15.00 -12.30
N ARG A 69 -1.60 14.92 -11.40
CA ARG A 69 -2.05 16.03 -10.57
C ARG A 69 -1.18 16.21 -9.34
N TYR A 70 0.02 16.76 -9.55
CA TYR A 70 0.98 17.06 -8.48
C TYR A 70 0.40 17.97 -7.40
N ASP A 71 -0.53 18.84 -7.77
CA ASP A 71 -1.28 19.72 -6.87
C ASP A 71 -2.03 18.93 -5.78
N VAL A 72 -2.65 17.80 -6.13
CA VAL A 72 -3.35 16.93 -5.18
C VAL A 72 -2.36 16.07 -4.40
N SER A 73 -1.38 15.47 -5.08
CA SER A 73 -0.37 14.61 -4.45
C SER A 73 0.39 15.33 -3.35
N LEU A 74 0.83 16.56 -3.60
CA LEU A 74 1.58 17.36 -2.63
C LEU A 74 0.72 17.79 -1.44
N ARG A 75 -0.58 18.05 -1.64
CA ARG A 75 -1.51 18.38 -0.54
C ARG A 75 -1.82 17.18 0.34
N LEU A 76 -2.04 16.01 -0.26
CA LEU A 76 -2.17 14.74 0.47
C LEU A 76 -0.92 14.48 1.30
N PHE A 77 0.26 14.64 0.67
CA PHE A 77 1.53 14.45 1.35
C PHE A 77 1.72 15.44 2.50
N ALA A 78 1.45 16.73 2.29
CA ALA A 78 1.51 17.74 3.34
C ALA A 78 0.58 17.44 4.52
N GLY A 79 -0.63 16.91 4.26
CA GLY A 79 -1.53 16.42 5.31
C GLY A 79 -1.02 15.17 6.02
N SER A 80 -0.24 14.34 5.32
CA SER A 80 0.34 13.11 5.86
C SER A 80 1.58 13.34 6.72
N LEU A 81 2.32 14.44 6.52
CA LEU A 81 3.53 14.74 7.29
C LEU A 81 3.30 14.74 8.82
N PRO A 82 2.32 15.47 9.37
CA PRO A 82 2.04 15.41 10.81
C PRO A 82 1.61 14.01 11.26
N ALA A 83 0.88 13.27 10.43
CA ALA A 83 0.51 11.89 10.73
C ALA A 83 1.72 10.94 10.80
N ILE A 84 2.64 11.04 9.84
CA ILE A 84 3.89 10.27 9.82
C ILE A 84 4.74 10.60 11.04
N ALA A 85 4.86 11.88 11.39
CA ALA A 85 5.61 12.31 12.56
C ALA A 85 4.98 11.76 13.86
N LEU A 86 3.67 11.93 14.03
CA LEU A 86 2.94 11.43 15.19
C LEU A 86 3.02 9.90 15.29
N GLY A 87 2.80 9.19 14.19
CA GLY A 87 2.90 7.73 14.15
C GLY A 87 4.33 7.26 14.46
N GLY A 88 5.35 7.94 13.93
CA GLY A 88 6.75 7.66 14.25
C GLY A 88 7.09 7.85 15.72
N LEU A 89 6.51 8.86 16.39
CA LEU A 89 6.64 9.03 17.84
C LEU A 89 5.96 7.89 18.59
N ILE A 90 4.72 7.56 18.24
CA ILE A 90 3.96 6.46 18.86
C ILE A 90 4.72 5.12 18.75
N LEU A 91 5.30 4.83 17.58
CA LEU A 91 6.06 3.61 17.34
C LEU A 91 7.29 3.47 18.28
N ARG A 92 7.86 4.57 18.75
CA ARG A 92 9.05 4.59 19.61
C ARG A 92 8.72 4.45 21.10
N GLU A 93 7.54 4.91 21.51
CA GLU A 93 7.13 4.94 22.92
C GLU A 93 6.45 3.64 23.38
N ILE A 94 5.87 2.87 22.44
CA ILE A 94 5.16 1.62 22.77
C ILE A 94 6.15 0.44 22.78
N ASN A 95 6.03 -0.43 23.79
CA ASN A 95 6.76 -1.69 23.86
C ASN A 95 6.49 -2.57 22.60
N LYS A 96 7.52 -3.27 22.11
CA LYS A 96 7.46 -4.06 20.87
C LYS A 96 6.37 -5.13 20.84
N GLU A 97 6.13 -5.85 21.94
CA GLU A 97 5.13 -6.91 22.01
C GLU A 97 3.72 -6.32 21.82
N VAL A 98 3.40 -5.32 22.66
CA VAL A 98 2.14 -4.58 22.58
C VAL A 98 1.97 -3.92 21.22
N LEU A 99 3.05 -3.37 20.67
CA LEU A 99 3.04 -2.73 19.36
C LEU A 99 2.71 -3.74 18.25
N ASN A 100 3.36 -4.91 18.22
CA ASN A 100 3.09 -5.97 17.25
C ASN A 100 1.61 -6.38 17.25
N ASP A 101 0.99 -6.49 18.42
CA ASP A 101 -0.44 -6.78 18.53
C ASP A 101 -1.29 -5.68 17.89
N TYR A 102 -0.99 -4.41 18.18
CA TYR A 102 -1.71 -3.28 17.59
C TYR A 102 -1.52 -3.19 16.08
N LEU A 103 -0.30 -3.40 15.57
CA LEU A 103 -0.02 -3.41 14.14
C LEU A 103 -0.83 -4.50 13.43
N THR A 104 -0.91 -5.70 14.03
CA THR A 104 -1.68 -6.83 13.50
C THR A 104 -3.17 -6.50 13.45
N LEU A 105 -3.73 -5.93 14.53
CA LEU A 105 -5.13 -5.48 14.55
C LEU A 105 -5.42 -4.44 13.47
N LEU A 106 -4.60 -3.38 13.42
CA LEU A 106 -4.78 -2.29 12.47
C LEU A 106 -4.66 -2.79 11.04
N LEU A 107 -3.69 -3.66 10.75
CA LEU A 107 -3.54 -4.29 9.45
C LEU A 107 -4.81 -5.05 9.07
N GLY A 108 -5.31 -5.95 9.93
CA GLY A 108 -6.52 -6.72 9.69
C GLY A 108 -7.73 -5.82 9.35
N LEU A 109 -7.96 -4.77 10.14
CA LEU A 109 -9.02 -3.79 9.90
C LEU A 109 -8.85 -3.09 8.54
N ILE A 110 -7.65 -2.64 8.23
CA ILE A 110 -7.36 -1.89 7.01
C ILE A 110 -7.43 -2.77 5.77
N LEU A 111 -7.09 -4.05 5.85
CA LEU A 111 -7.27 -5.02 4.77
C LEU A 111 -8.75 -5.25 4.50
N VAL A 112 -9.58 -5.43 5.53
CA VAL A 112 -11.04 -5.55 5.37
C VAL A 112 -11.63 -4.29 4.74
N ILE A 113 -11.30 -3.11 5.28
CA ILE A 113 -11.77 -1.83 4.76
C ILE A 113 -11.34 -1.65 3.30
N SER A 114 -10.07 -1.90 2.98
CA SER A 114 -9.54 -1.77 1.63
C SER A 114 -10.23 -2.74 0.66
N ALA A 115 -10.41 -4.01 1.05
CA ALA A 115 -11.10 -4.97 0.20
C ALA A 115 -12.56 -4.59 -0.06
N VAL A 116 -13.28 -4.16 0.98
CA VAL A 116 -14.67 -3.69 0.86
C VAL A 116 -14.73 -2.47 -0.06
N LEU A 117 -13.94 -1.43 0.20
CA LEU A 117 -13.90 -0.23 -0.64
C LEU A 117 -13.54 -0.53 -2.10
N SER A 118 -12.64 -1.48 -2.34
CA SER A 118 -12.27 -1.88 -3.70
C SER A 118 -13.36 -2.70 -4.42
N LEU A 119 -14.18 -3.47 -3.68
CA LEU A 119 -15.31 -4.24 -4.23
C LEU A 119 -16.57 -3.40 -4.42
N LEU A 120 -16.75 -2.35 -3.62
CA LEU A 120 -17.81 -1.36 -3.79
C LEU A 120 -17.53 -0.54 -5.06
N LYS A 121 -17.96 -1.06 -6.21
CA LYS A 121 -17.90 -0.40 -7.54
C LYS A 121 -18.69 0.93 -7.63
N GLY A 122 -19.15 1.48 -6.52
CA GLY A 122 -20.08 2.59 -6.49
C GLY A 122 -19.38 3.91 -6.70
N GLU A 123 -19.79 4.64 -7.74
CA GLU A 123 -19.78 6.11 -7.75
C GLU A 123 -20.75 6.57 -6.63
N LEU A 124 -20.25 6.60 -5.40
CA LEU A 124 -20.95 7.27 -4.31
C LEU A 124 -21.00 8.74 -4.69
N HIS A 125 -22.17 9.18 -5.14
CA HIS A 125 -22.44 10.56 -5.49
C HIS A 125 -22.52 11.38 -4.22
N VAL A 126 -21.36 11.74 -3.66
CA VAL A 126 -21.29 12.64 -2.52
C VAL A 126 -21.41 14.07 -3.06
N PRO A 127 -22.46 14.83 -2.71
CA PRO A 127 -22.68 16.18 -3.23
C PRO A 127 -21.83 17.22 -2.50
N ILE A 128 -20.54 16.95 -2.31
CA ILE A 128 -19.60 17.87 -1.65
C ILE A 128 -18.61 18.38 -2.69
N LYS A 129 -18.54 19.70 -2.88
CA LYS A 129 -17.37 20.30 -3.56
C LYS A 129 -16.17 20.16 -2.63
N PRO A 130 -15.14 19.37 -2.97
CA PRO A 130 -14.01 19.16 -2.08
C PRO A 130 -13.27 20.48 -1.84
N ARG A 131 -13.34 21.01 -0.62
CA ARG A 131 -12.36 21.99 -0.13
C ARG A 131 -11.01 21.31 0.05
N TRP A 132 -9.92 22.06 -0.16
CA TRP A 132 -8.56 21.54 0.05
C TRP A 132 -8.34 20.98 1.46
N ALA A 133 -9.05 21.49 2.46
CA ALA A 133 -9.08 20.94 3.83
C ALA A 133 -9.37 19.43 3.87
N TYR A 134 -10.29 18.92 3.04
CA TYR A 134 -10.58 17.48 2.98
C TYR A 134 -9.41 16.68 2.40
N VAL A 135 -8.64 17.26 1.48
CA VAL A 135 -7.46 16.61 0.90
C VAL A 135 -6.35 16.51 1.95
N TYR A 136 -6.15 17.56 2.76
CA TYR A 136 -5.21 17.49 3.89
C TYR A 136 -5.66 16.48 4.95
N LEU A 137 -6.95 16.48 5.31
CA LEU A 137 -7.50 15.52 6.28
C LEU A 137 -7.40 14.08 5.78
N LEU A 138 -7.72 13.84 4.51
CA LEU A 138 -7.53 12.53 3.87
C LEU A 138 -6.05 12.12 3.92
N GLY A 139 -5.15 13.04 3.62
CA GLY A 139 -3.72 12.84 3.76
C GLY A 139 -3.33 12.43 5.18
N PHE A 140 -3.84 13.12 6.20
CA PHE A 140 -3.59 12.77 7.60
C PHE A 140 -4.05 11.35 7.94
N ILE A 141 -5.29 10.99 7.60
CA ILE A 141 -5.87 9.67 7.88
C ILE A 141 -5.09 8.57 7.17
N VAL A 142 -4.81 8.76 5.88
CA VAL A 142 -4.05 7.79 5.07
C VAL A 142 -2.61 7.71 5.53
N GLY A 143 -2.01 8.82 5.94
CA GLY A 143 -0.67 8.88 6.51
C GLY A 143 -0.53 8.05 7.77
N LEU A 144 -1.46 8.18 8.73
CA LEU A 144 -1.48 7.33 9.93
C LEU A 144 -1.68 5.86 9.55
N THR A 145 -2.64 5.60 8.67
CA THR A 145 -2.97 4.25 8.22
C THR A 145 -1.75 3.53 7.63
N VAL A 146 -1.05 4.18 6.70
CA VAL A 146 0.14 3.61 6.06
C VAL A 146 1.33 3.56 7.02
N GLN A 147 1.47 4.54 7.91
CA GLN A 147 2.53 4.53 8.92
C GLN A 147 2.46 3.29 9.81
N PHE A 148 1.26 2.79 10.13
CA PHE A 148 1.10 1.60 10.97
C PHE A 148 0.91 0.31 10.18
N THR A 149 0.38 0.36 8.96
CA THR A 149 -0.01 -0.87 8.26
C THR A 149 0.73 -1.10 6.94
N SER A 150 1.48 -0.12 6.41
CA SER A 150 1.99 -0.07 5.03
C SER A 150 0.91 -0.09 3.93
N VAL A 151 -0.33 -0.48 4.26
CA VAL A 151 -1.47 -0.62 3.35
C VAL A 151 -2.36 0.62 3.36
N GLY A 152 -3.14 0.82 2.30
CA GLY A 152 -4.27 1.75 2.29
C GLY A 152 -4.10 2.98 1.41
N ALA A 153 -2.89 3.45 1.12
CA ALA A 153 -2.70 4.63 0.27
C ALA A 153 -3.27 4.47 -1.15
N GLY A 154 -3.22 3.27 -1.74
CA GLY A 154 -3.78 3.03 -3.07
C GLY A 154 -5.30 3.06 -3.07
N VAL A 155 -5.92 2.18 -2.28
CA VAL A 155 -7.37 1.95 -2.33
C VAL A 155 -8.16 3.09 -1.69
N ILE A 156 -7.77 3.55 -0.49
CA ILE A 156 -8.52 4.58 0.25
C ILE A 156 -8.47 5.91 -0.50
N VAL A 157 -7.27 6.31 -0.97
CA VAL A 157 -7.12 7.53 -1.75
C VAL A 157 -7.84 7.41 -3.08
N SER A 158 -7.70 6.28 -3.80
CA SER A 158 -8.38 6.13 -5.09
C SER A 158 -9.89 6.22 -4.96
N PHE A 159 -10.46 5.47 -4.02
CA PHE A 159 -11.89 5.49 -3.73
C PHE A 159 -12.35 6.91 -3.36
N THR A 160 -11.64 7.59 -2.46
CA THR A 160 -12.05 8.92 -2.01
C THR A 160 -11.92 9.97 -3.11
N LEU A 161 -10.84 9.96 -3.88
CA LEU A 161 -10.61 10.94 -4.94
C LEU A 161 -11.58 10.77 -6.11
N MET A 162 -11.92 9.53 -6.47
CA MET A 162 -12.92 9.25 -7.52
C MET A 162 -14.33 9.66 -7.06
N ASN A 163 -14.71 9.34 -5.82
CA ASN A 163 -16.09 9.55 -5.35
C ASN A 163 -16.36 10.97 -4.80
N VAL A 164 -15.40 11.55 -4.08
CA VAL A 164 -15.57 12.87 -3.43
C VAL A 164 -15.05 13.97 -4.33
N ALA A 165 -13.83 13.81 -4.86
CA ALA A 165 -13.19 14.85 -5.66
C ALA A 165 -13.41 14.73 -7.17
N ARG A 166 -14.11 13.67 -7.62
CA ARG A 166 -14.49 13.41 -9.01
C ARG A 166 -13.31 13.52 -9.98
N LEU A 167 -12.15 13.07 -9.51
CA LEU A 167 -10.95 12.96 -10.33
C LEU A 167 -11.08 11.80 -11.31
N ASP A 168 -10.55 11.98 -12.52
CA ASP A 168 -10.52 10.92 -13.51
C ASP A 168 -9.68 9.74 -13.01
N PRO A 169 -10.07 8.48 -13.26
CA PRO A 169 -9.31 7.30 -12.82
C PRO A 169 -7.83 7.34 -13.23
N LYS A 170 -7.52 7.91 -14.40
CA LYS A 170 -6.15 8.07 -14.89
C LYS A 170 -5.34 9.07 -14.04
N GLU A 171 -5.95 10.16 -13.61
CA GLU A 171 -5.31 11.15 -12.73
C GLU A 171 -5.10 10.57 -11.33
N VAL A 172 -6.08 9.82 -10.83
CA VAL A 172 -6.02 9.14 -9.53
C VAL A 172 -4.87 8.14 -9.46
N VAL A 173 -4.67 7.34 -10.52
CA VAL A 173 -3.51 6.44 -10.62
C VAL A 173 -2.21 7.24 -10.54
N GLY A 174 -2.07 8.35 -11.29
CA GLY A 174 -0.89 9.21 -11.22
C GLY A 174 -0.66 9.81 -9.82
N VAL A 175 -1.73 10.27 -9.17
CA VAL A 175 -1.68 10.83 -7.80
C VAL A 175 -1.21 9.79 -6.81
N THR A 176 -1.82 8.60 -6.82
CA THR A 176 -1.51 7.52 -5.85
C THR A 176 -0.09 6.97 -6.00
N ILE A 177 0.48 6.96 -7.21
CA ILE A 177 1.88 6.56 -7.43
C ILE A 177 2.83 7.59 -6.81
N VAL A 178 2.66 8.89 -7.10
CA VAL A 178 3.55 9.96 -6.61
C VAL A 178 3.38 10.17 -5.10
N TYR A 179 2.13 10.32 -4.65
CA TYR A 179 1.81 10.44 -3.23
C TYR A 179 2.28 9.21 -2.45
N GLY A 180 2.04 8.01 -3.00
CA GLY A 180 2.47 6.77 -2.41
C GLY A 180 3.99 6.70 -2.26
N LEU A 181 4.76 7.11 -3.28
CA LEU A 181 6.22 7.13 -3.18
C LEU A 181 6.68 8.01 -2.02
N ALA A 182 6.18 9.25 -1.95
CA ALA A 182 6.54 10.18 -0.90
C ALA A 182 6.16 9.62 0.49
N LEU A 183 4.92 9.15 0.63
CA LEU A 183 4.42 8.61 1.88
C LEU A 183 5.23 7.39 2.36
N SER A 184 5.44 6.39 1.50
CA SER A 184 6.18 5.19 1.88
C SER A 184 7.62 5.50 2.21
N THR A 185 8.25 6.46 1.52
CA THR A 185 9.65 6.85 1.80
C THR A 185 9.78 7.41 3.20
N PHE A 186 8.94 8.38 3.58
CA PHE A 186 9.03 9.02 4.89
C PHE A 186 8.60 8.07 6.02
N SER A 187 7.60 7.23 5.78
CA SER A 187 7.24 6.18 6.75
C SER A 187 8.35 5.14 6.91
N PHE A 188 8.96 4.66 5.82
CA PHE A 188 10.12 3.77 5.84
C PHE A 188 11.25 4.36 6.69
N LEU A 189 11.57 5.65 6.52
CA LEU A 189 12.64 6.30 7.28
C LEU A 189 12.40 6.21 8.80
N ASN A 190 11.16 6.34 9.27
CA ASN A 190 10.85 6.15 10.70
C ASN A 190 11.21 4.74 11.18
N TYR A 191 10.85 3.69 10.42
CA TYR A 191 11.18 2.31 10.76
C TYR A 191 12.68 2.02 10.65
N ALA A 192 13.35 2.59 9.64
CA ALA A 192 14.79 2.47 9.45
C ALA A 192 15.56 3.06 10.64
N LEU A 193 15.13 4.23 11.11
CA LEU A 193 15.69 4.88 12.31
C LEU A 193 15.48 4.06 13.59
N MET A 194 14.46 3.21 13.63
CA MET A 194 14.20 2.28 14.74
C MET A 194 14.93 0.94 14.60
N GLY A 195 15.69 0.73 13.52
CA GLY A 195 16.30 -0.57 13.20
C GLY A 195 15.27 -1.67 12.94
N SER A 196 14.04 -1.30 12.54
CA SER A 196 12.92 -2.22 12.35
C SER A 196 12.67 -2.54 10.86
N VAL A 197 13.75 -2.64 10.09
CA VAL A 197 13.72 -2.94 8.65
C VAL A 197 14.70 -4.05 8.36
N ASP A 198 14.23 -5.10 7.70
CA ASP A 198 15.07 -6.16 7.16
C ASP A 198 15.41 -5.84 5.70
N TYR A 199 16.62 -5.33 5.49
CA TYR A 199 17.12 -4.96 4.16
C TYR A 199 17.39 -6.17 3.26
N HIS A 200 17.74 -7.33 3.83
CA HIS A 200 17.97 -8.55 3.07
C HIS A 200 16.65 -9.10 2.53
N LEU A 201 15.63 -9.13 3.38
CA LEU A 201 14.28 -9.51 2.98
C LEU A 201 13.72 -8.52 1.94
N ALA A 202 13.86 -7.20 2.16
CA ALA A 202 13.44 -6.20 1.17
C ALA A 202 14.10 -6.44 -0.20
N ALA A 203 15.42 -6.66 -0.22
CA ALA A 203 16.16 -6.92 -1.45
C ALA A 203 15.65 -8.18 -2.17
N ALA A 204 15.39 -9.27 -1.43
CA ALA A 204 14.84 -10.51 -1.97
C ALA A 204 13.46 -10.28 -2.64
N LEU A 205 12.57 -9.57 -1.95
CA LEU A 205 11.24 -9.22 -2.48
C LEU A 205 11.32 -8.37 -3.75
N ILE A 206 12.21 -7.38 -3.77
CA ILE A 206 12.43 -6.49 -4.92
C ILE A 206 12.97 -7.29 -6.11
N LEU A 207 13.96 -8.17 -5.88
CA LEU A 207 14.55 -9.03 -6.91
C LEU A 207 13.50 -9.92 -7.58
N GLY A 208 12.55 -10.46 -6.81
CA GLY A 208 11.43 -11.21 -7.37
C GLY A 208 10.39 -10.32 -8.06
N THR A 209 10.05 -9.19 -7.46
CA THR A 209 8.94 -8.34 -7.92
C THR A 209 9.17 -7.72 -9.28
N LEU A 210 10.37 -7.23 -9.56
CA LEU A 210 10.67 -6.56 -10.84
C LEU A 210 10.38 -7.47 -12.07
N PRO A 211 10.92 -8.70 -12.16
CA PRO A 211 10.55 -9.62 -13.24
C PRO A 211 9.07 -10.02 -13.16
N GLY A 212 8.50 -10.19 -11.95
CA GLY A 212 7.08 -10.51 -11.78
C GLY A 212 6.18 -9.46 -12.44
N VAL A 213 6.39 -8.18 -12.13
CA VAL A 213 5.65 -7.05 -12.74
C VAL A 213 5.86 -7.01 -14.24
N TYR A 214 7.10 -7.21 -14.71
CA TYR A 214 7.39 -7.26 -16.13
C TYR A 214 6.56 -8.34 -16.84
N PHE A 215 6.61 -9.59 -16.38
CA PHE A 215 5.82 -10.67 -16.99
C PHE A 215 4.31 -10.43 -16.85
N GLY A 216 3.85 -10.00 -15.67
CA GLY A 216 2.43 -9.74 -15.42
C GLY A 216 1.85 -8.63 -16.31
N THR A 217 2.64 -7.63 -16.68
CA THR A 217 2.20 -6.56 -17.60
C THR A 217 2.14 -7.00 -19.07
N HIS A 218 2.92 -8.01 -19.46
CA HIS A 218 3.00 -8.52 -20.85
C HIS A 218 2.02 -9.65 -21.14
N VAL A 219 1.40 -10.24 -20.12
CA VAL A 219 0.33 -11.23 -20.30
C VAL A 219 -0.97 -10.52 -20.71
N ASN A 220 -1.47 -10.82 -21.92
CA ASN A 220 -2.68 -10.19 -22.47
C ASN A 220 -3.96 -10.94 -22.04
N THR A 221 -4.46 -10.65 -20.85
CA THR A 221 -5.70 -11.25 -20.32
C THR A 221 -6.74 -10.17 -19.96
N MET A 222 -7.07 -9.29 -20.91
CA MET A 222 -8.04 -8.19 -20.69
C MET A 222 -9.39 -8.66 -20.10
N ALA A 223 -9.90 -9.82 -20.52
CA ALA A 223 -11.14 -10.39 -19.99
C ALA A 223 -11.02 -10.93 -18.54
N ASP A 224 -9.80 -11.23 -18.07
CA ASP A 224 -9.56 -11.73 -16.72
C ASP A 224 -9.13 -10.64 -15.74
N ARG A 225 -8.73 -9.44 -16.17
CA ARG A 225 -8.23 -8.40 -15.25
C ARG A 225 -9.22 -8.05 -14.14
N GLU A 226 -10.49 -7.86 -14.49
CA GLU A 226 -11.54 -7.56 -13.50
C GLU A 226 -11.87 -8.77 -12.61
N LYS A 227 -11.80 -9.99 -13.13
CA LYS A 227 -11.96 -11.22 -12.34
C LYS A 227 -10.79 -11.40 -11.37
N LEU A 228 -9.55 -11.25 -11.85
CA LEU A 228 -8.31 -11.30 -11.07
C LEU A 228 -8.32 -10.25 -9.96
N LYS A 229 -8.68 -9.00 -10.27
CA LYS A 229 -8.86 -7.95 -9.26
C LYS A 229 -9.85 -8.36 -8.18
N ARG A 230 -11.01 -8.90 -8.58
CA ARG A 230 -12.03 -9.38 -7.63
C ARG A 230 -11.49 -10.53 -6.77
N VAL A 231 -10.79 -11.50 -7.36
CA VAL A 231 -10.17 -12.62 -6.63
C VAL A 231 -9.13 -12.10 -5.64
N ILE A 232 -8.25 -11.20 -6.05
CA ILE A 232 -7.26 -10.57 -5.15
C ILE A 232 -7.95 -9.85 -4.00
N ASN A 233 -8.99 -9.07 -4.27
CA ASN A 233 -9.73 -8.36 -3.22
C ASN A 233 -10.44 -9.33 -2.25
N ILE A 234 -10.95 -10.46 -2.73
CA ILE A 234 -11.51 -11.51 -1.88
C ILE A 234 -10.41 -12.14 -1.02
N ILE A 235 -9.23 -12.42 -1.59
CA ILE A 235 -8.08 -12.93 -0.83
C ILE A 235 -7.68 -11.93 0.25
N ILE A 236 -7.57 -10.64 -0.08
CA ILE A 236 -7.26 -9.57 0.89
C ILE A 236 -8.31 -9.51 1.99
N LEU A 237 -9.60 -9.65 1.64
CA LEU A 237 -10.69 -9.68 2.62
C LEU A 237 -10.55 -10.88 3.57
N LEU A 238 -10.33 -12.08 3.02
CA LEU A 238 -10.17 -13.30 3.79
C LEU A 238 -8.95 -13.22 4.71
N ILE A 239 -7.83 -12.71 4.21
CA ILE A 239 -6.64 -12.44 5.01
C ILE A 239 -6.98 -11.47 6.14
N GLY A 240 -7.62 -10.33 5.85
CA GLY A 240 -7.97 -9.34 6.86
C GLY A 240 -8.86 -9.92 7.96
N VAL A 241 -9.89 -10.68 7.58
CA VAL A 241 -10.77 -11.38 8.55
C VAL A 241 -9.99 -12.41 9.35
N PHE A 242 -9.15 -13.22 8.70
CA PHE A 242 -8.33 -14.22 9.37
C PHE A 242 -7.37 -13.58 10.38
N THR A 243 -6.68 -12.50 10.01
CA THR A 243 -5.79 -11.74 10.89
C THR A 243 -6.52 -11.18 12.11
N LEU A 244 -7.78 -10.76 11.97
CA LEU A 244 -8.59 -10.27 13.09
C LEU A 244 -9.06 -11.38 14.03
N LEU A 245 -9.32 -12.58 13.52
CA LEU A 245 -9.82 -13.70 14.31
C LEU A 245 -8.73 -14.47 15.06
N ASN A 246 -7.48 -14.43 14.56
CA ASN A 246 -6.35 -15.19 15.09
C ASN A 246 -5.27 -14.32 15.75
N ARG A 247 -5.63 -13.10 16.17
CA ARG A 247 -4.77 -12.22 16.96
C ARG A 247 -4.75 -12.66 18.42
#